data_AF-A0A496ZUC2-F1
#
_entry.id   AF-A0A496ZUC2-F1
#
_cell.length_a   1.000
_cell.length_b   1.000
_cell.length_c   1.000
_cell.angle_alpha   90.00
_cell.angle_beta   90.00
_cell.angle_gamma   90.00
#
_symmetry.space_group_name_H-M   'P 1'
#
loop_
_entity.id
_entity.type
_entity.pdbx_description
1 polymer ?
#
loop_
_entity_poly.entity_id
_entity_poly.type
_entity_poly.pdbx_seq_one_letter_code
_entity_poly.pdbx_strand_id
1 'polypeptide(L)'
;MKHLLFFFVIASIIVSCDLSDPEDVDKAEIEDILNDIVISYTFLDLEGIMGNYHPDFLHGADSYNSEQIIWEIRQNEYDVMSIADIYIELNDNFATAFFTLTFDEQTTQEPSTEFGDMSYFYREYDDWKICGKNFTQP
;
A
#
# COMPACT_ATOMS: atom_id res chain seq x y z
N MET A 1 32.64 31.03 -32.54
CA MET A 1 31.85 29.81 -32.81
C MET A 1 32.32 28.60 -31.97
N LYS A 2 32.76 28.80 -30.72
CA LYS A 2 33.20 27.71 -29.82
C LYS A 2 32.39 27.61 -28.52
N HIS A 3 31.59 28.64 -28.21
CA HIS A 3 30.71 28.68 -27.04
C HIS A 3 29.28 28.21 -27.32
N LEU A 4 28.87 28.11 -28.60
CA LEU A 4 27.53 27.62 -28.96
C LEU A 4 27.38 26.10 -28.80
N LEU A 5 28.50 25.37 -28.84
CA LEU A 5 28.52 23.91 -28.77
C LEU A 5 28.41 23.39 -27.33
N PHE A 6 28.75 24.22 -26.34
CA PHE A 6 28.67 23.86 -24.92
C PHE A 6 27.23 23.92 -24.37
N PHE A 7 26.39 24.81 -24.94
CA PHE A 7 24.98 24.93 -24.55
C PHE A 7 24.12 23.76 -25.05
N PHE A 8 24.51 23.11 -26.16
CA PHE A 8 23.78 21.97 -26.70
C PHE A 8 24.03 20.68 -25.91
N VAL A 9 25.21 20.53 -25.29
CA VAL A 9 25.57 19.34 -24.51
C VAL A 9 24.88 19.33 -23.13
N ILE A 10 24.65 20.50 -22.53
CA ILE A 10 23.94 20.61 -21.24
C ILE A 10 22.42 20.38 -21.40
N ALA A 11 21.86 20.75 -22.56
CA ALA A 11 20.44 20.52 -22.85
C ALA A 11 20.09 19.04 -23.09
N SER A 12 21.07 18.19 -23.42
CA SER A 12 20.85 16.75 -23.66
C SER A 12 20.83 15.89 -22.39
N ILE A 13 21.21 16.43 -21.23
CA ILE A 13 21.28 15.67 -19.96
C ILE A 13 19.94 15.69 -19.20
N ILE A 14 18.94 16.45 -19.67
CA ILE A 14 17.66 16.64 -18.97
C ILE A 14 16.52 15.74 -19.49
N VAL A 15 16.80 14.78 -20.38
CA VAL A 15 15.76 13.90 -20.99
C VAL A 15 16.12 12.42 -20.83
N SER A 16 16.60 12.06 -19.64
CA SER A 16 16.61 10.67 -19.19
C SER A 16 16.02 10.58 -17.78
N CYS A 17 14.92 11.31 -17.55
CA CYS A 17 13.91 10.79 -16.63
C CYS A 17 13.33 9.59 -17.36
N ASP A 18 13.64 8.38 -16.87
CA ASP A 18 12.78 7.23 -17.12
C ASP A 18 11.39 7.68 -16.69
N LEU A 19 10.52 7.97 -17.65
CA LEU A 19 9.11 8.25 -17.37
C LEU A 19 8.53 6.89 -17.04
N SER A 20 8.60 6.50 -15.77
CA SER A 20 7.81 5.38 -15.26
C SER A 20 6.35 5.64 -15.62
N ASP A 21 5.65 4.60 -16.08
CA ASP A 21 4.21 4.69 -16.32
C ASP A 21 3.56 5.15 -14.99
N PRO A 22 2.67 6.16 -15.00
CA PRO A 22 1.94 6.54 -13.78
C PRO A 22 1.32 5.33 -13.05
N GLU A 23 0.88 4.29 -13.78
CA GLU A 23 0.40 3.05 -13.15
C GLU A 23 1.49 2.28 -12.39
N ASP A 24 2.74 2.29 -12.88
CA ASP A 24 3.85 1.64 -12.19
C ASP A 24 4.21 2.40 -10.90
N VAL A 25 4.05 3.73 -10.90
CA VAL A 25 4.23 4.56 -9.70
C VAL A 25 3.15 4.25 -8.67
N ASP A 26 1.87 4.25 -9.07
CA ASP A 26 0.75 3.92 -8.17
C ASP A 26 0.91 2.52 -7.54
N LYS A 27 1.36 1.53 -8.33
CA LYS A 27 1.62 0.17 -7.81
C LYS A 27 2.78 0.14 -6.82
N ALA A 28 3.87 0.84 -7.12
CA ALA A 28 5.02 0.91 -6.21
C ALA A 28 4.65 1.55 -4.87
N GLU A 29 3.83 2.60 -4.87
CA GLU A 29 3.34 3.24 -3.64
C GLU A 29 2.47 2.31 -2.80
N ILE A 30 1.61 1.50 -3.43
CA ILE A 30 0.81 0.48 -2.74
C ILE A 30 1.70 -0.63 -2.18
N GLU A 31 2.72 -1.08 -2.93
CA GLU A 31 3.71 -2.05 -2.43
C GLU A 31 4.48 -1.51 -1.22
N ASP A 32 4.87 -0.24 -1.25
CA ASP A 32 5.52 0.43 -0.13
C ASP A 32 4.64 0.47 1.12
N ILE A 33 3.33 0.74 0.98
CA ILE A 33 2.37 0.66 2.10
C ILE A 33 2.33 -0.76 2.70
N LEU A 34 2.26 -1.79 1.87
CA LEU A 34 2.24 -3.19 2.34
C LEU A 34 3.55 -3.55 3.07
N ASN A 35 4.69 -3.07 2.58
CA ASN A 35 5.99 -3.24 3.23
C ASN A 35 6.06 -2.49 4.57
N ASP A 36 5.56 -1.26 4.62
CA ASP A 36 5.51 -0.45 5.84
C ASP A 36 4.65 -1.10 6.92
N ILE A 37 3.56 -1.78 6.55
CA ILE A 37 2.76 -2.58 7.49
C ILE A 37 3.58 -3.73 8.05
N VAL A 38 4.32 -4.49 7.23
CA VAL A 38 5.16 -5.60 7.70
C VAL A 38 6.26 -5.09 8.64
N ILE A 39 6.89 -3.97 8.31
CA ILE A 39 7.91 -3.31 9.15
C ILE A 39 7.28 -2.89 10.48
N SER A 40 6.17 -2.15 10.43
CA SER A 40 5.47 -1.66 11.62
C SER A 40 5.00 -2.81 12.51
N TYR A 41 4.48 -3.89 11.91
CA TYR A 41 4.12 -5.12 12.61
C TYR A 41 5.32 -5.72 13.34
N THR A 42 6.47 -5.84 12.67
CA THR A 42 7.72 -6.37 13.25
C THR A 42 8.19 -5.57 14.46
N PHE A 43 7.96 -4.26 14.47
CA PHE A 43 8.35 -3.36 15.57
C PHE A 43 7.26 -3.14 16.62
N LEU A 44 6.13 -3.85 16.53
CA LEU A 44 4.95 -3.66 17.38
C LEU A 44 4.43 -2.21 17.37
N ASP A 45 4.58 -1.55 16.21
CA ASP A 45 4.16 -0.17 15.97
C ASP A 45 2.76 -0.12 15.37
N LEU A 46 1.75 -0.19 16.24
CA LEU A 46 0.36 -0.10 15.84
C LEU A 46 0.02 1.25 15.18
N GLU A 47 0.64 2.34 15.61
CA GLU A 47 0.42 3.66 15.00
C GLU A 47 0.97 3.68 13.57
N GLY A 48 2.13 3.06 13.34
CA GLY A 48 2.70 2.84 12.01
C GLY A 48 1.78 2.03 11.09
N ILE A 49 1.16 0.96 11.59
CA ILE A 49 0.17 0.19 10.81
C ILE A 49 -1.05 1.08 10.49
N MET A 50 -1.68 1.64 11.52
CA MET A 50 -2.93 2.37 11.38
C MET A 50 -2.78 3.69 10.59
N GLY A 51 -1.58 4.29 10.54
CA GLY A 51 -1.28 5.46 9.72
C GLY A 51 -1.44 5.24 8.21
N ASN A 52 -1.45 3.98 7.76
CA ASN A 52 -1.72 3.59 6.38
C ASN A 52 -3.20 3.46 6.04
N TYR A 53 -4.09 3.48 7.05
CA TYR A 53 -5.53 3.32 6.87
C TYR A 53 -6.24 4.67 6.74
N HIS A 54 -7.27 4.71 5.91
CA HIS A 54 -8.14 5.87 5.77
C HIS A 54 -9.05 5.99 7.02
N PRO A 55 -9.27 7.20 7.59
CA PRO A 55 -10.10 7.36 8.79
C PRO A 55 -11.53 6.83 8.67
N ASP A 56 -12.11 6.93 7.47
CA ASP A 56 -13.44 6.39 7.14
C ASP A 56 -13.39 4.93 6.62
N PHE A 57 -12.34 4.16 6.97
CA PHE A 57 -12.21 2.75 6.59
C PHE A 57 -13.48 1.95 6.90
N LEU A 58 -13.88 1.11 5.94
CA LEU A 58 -15.01 0.19 6.11
C LEU A 58 -14.81 -1.13 5.36
N HIS A 59 -14.72 -2.23 6.10
CA HIS A 59 -14.67 -3.59 5.56
C HIS A 59 -15.70 -4.47 6.27
N GLY A 60 -16.80 -4.81 5.58
CA GLY A 60 -17.91 -5.53 6.20
C GLY A 60 -18.54 -4.73 7.34
N ALA A 61 -18.38 -5.23 8.56
CA ALA A 61 -18.82 -4.53 9.78
C ALA A 61 -17.69 -3.77 10.48
N ASP A 62 -16.45 -3.91 10.00
CA ASP A 62 -15.27 -3.36 10.64
C ASP A 62 -14.98 -1.95 10.14
N SER A 63 -14.75 -1.07 11.10
CA SER A 63 -14.36 0.34 10.94
C SER A 63 -12.90 0.54 11.32
N TYR A 64 -12.35 1.73 11.04
CA TYR A 64 -10.99 2.10 11.47
C TYR A 64 -10.69 1.76 12.95
N ASN A 65 -11.65 2.01 13.86
CA ASN A 65 -11.45 1.74 15.29
C ASN A 65 -11.46 0.25 15.64
N SER A 66 -12.27 -0.56 14.94
CA SER A 66 -12.24 -2.01 15.16
C SER A 66 -11.01 -2.64 14.53
N GLU A 67 -10.55 -2.09 13.42
CA GLU A 67 -9.31 -2.49 12.75
C GLU A 67 -8.09 -2.31 13.66
N GLN A 68 -8.03 -1.21 14.41
CA GLN A 68 -7.00 -1.03 15.43
C GLN A 68 -6.98 -2.19 16.45
N ILE A 69 -8.16 -2.62 16.93
CA ILE A 69 -8.28 -3.74 17.87
C ILE A 69 -7.88 -5.06 17.20
N ILE A 70 -8.27 -5.25 15.94
CA ILE A 70 -7.91 -6.44 15.16
C ILE A 70 -6.38 -6.55 15.03
N TRP A 71 -5.68 -5.46 14.73
CA TRP A 71 -4.21 -5.46 14.67
C TRP A 71 -3.56 -5.71 16.01
N GLU A 72 -4.08 -5.13 17.10
CA GLU A 72 -3.62 -5.45 18.46
C GLU A 72 -3.77 -6.94 18.77
N ILE A 73 -4.90 -7.55 18.39
CA ILE A 73 -5.12 -9.00 18.55
C ILE A 73 -4.10 -9.78 17.74
N ARG A 74 -3.93 -9.48 16.44
CA ARG A 74 -2.96 -10.15 15.56
C ARG A 74 -1.54 -10.07 16.08
N GLN A 75 -1.11 -8.93 16.64
CA GLN A 75 0.23 -8.76 17.23
C GLN A 75 0.42 -9.52 18.55
N ASN A 76 -0.65 -9.84 19.25
CA ASN A 76 -0.60 -10.68 20.46
C ASN A 76 -0.70 -12.18 20.14
N GLU A 77 -1.32 -12.53 19.01
CA GLU A 77 -1.55 -13.91 18.59
C GLU A 77 -0.41 -14.48 17.75
N TYR A 78 0.23 -13.66 16.93
CA TYR A 78 1.28 -14.09 15.99
C TYR A 78 2.57 -13.32 16.22
N ASP A 79 3.71 -13.99 16.08
CA ASP A 79 5.03 -13.39 16.30
C ASP A 79 5.59 -12.75 15.03
N VAL A 80 5.29 -13.34 13.87
CA VAL A 80 5.85 -12.93 12.58
C VAL A 80 4.76 -12.77 11.52
N MET A 81 4.84 -11.70 10.74
CA MET A 81 4.02 -11.45 9.56
C MET A 81 4.90 -11.33 8.32
N SER A 82 4.43 -11.81 7.18
CA SER A 82 5.04 -11.55 5.87
C SER A 82 3.99 -11.47 4.76
N ILE A 83 4.34 -10.72 3.72
CA ILE A 83 3.55 -10.57 2.49
C ILE A 83 4.43 -11.00 1.30
N ALA A 84 3.86 -11.77 0.38
CA ALA A 84 4.54 -12.23 -0.84
C ALA A 84 3.58 -12.26 -2.04
N ASP A 85 4.12 -12.46 -3.25
CA ASP A 85 3.34 -12.64 -4.49
C ASP A 85 2.35 -11.51 -4.79
N ILE A 86 2.76 -10.26 -4.57
CA ILE A 86 1.90 -9.09 -4.74
C ILE A 86 1.53 -8.90 -6.22
N TYR A 87 0.24 -8.70 -6.47
CA TYR A 87 -0.34 -8.29 -7.74
C TYR A 87 -1.40 -7.22 -7.48
N ILE A 88 -1.36 -6.11 -8.21
CA ILE A 88 -2.23 -4.96 -7.96
C ILE A 88 -3.05 -4.63 -9.21
N GLU A 89 -4.36 -4.53 -9.03
CA GLU A 89 -5.31 -4.05 -10.03
C GLU A 89 -5.71 -2.60 -9.72
N LEU A 90 -5.37 -1.68 -10.62
CA LEU A 90 -5.77 -0.27 -10.54
C LEU A 90 -7.10 -0.04 -11.24
N ASN A 91 -7.93 0.84 -10.67
CA ASN A 91 -9.19 1.29 -11.22
C ASN A 91 -9.45 2.75 -10.81
N ASP A 92 -8.97 3.68 -11.63
CA ASP A 92 -8.99 5.12 -11.36
C ASP A 92 -8.36 5.47 -10.00
N ASN A 93 -9.17 5.91 -9.03
CA ASN A 93 -8.71 6.25 -7.67
C ASN A 93 -8.85 5.08 -6.70
N PHE A 94 -9.13 3.88 -7.19
CA PHE A 94 -9.21 2.67 -6.38
C PHE A 94 -8.16 1.67 -6.84
N ALA A 95 -7.72 0.82 -5.91
CA ALA A 95 -6.93 -0.34 -6.25
C ALA A 95 -7.31 -1.53 -5.38
N THR A 96 -7.10 -2.73 -5.93
CA THR A 96 -7.18 -3.99 -5.17
C THR A 96 -5.84 -4.70 -5.25
N ALA A 97 -5.22 -4.96 -4.10
CA ALA A 97 -4.01 -5.75 -4.00
C ALA A 97 -4.37 -7.21 -3.67
N PHE A 98 -3.75 -8.11 -4.42
CA PHE A 98 -3.82 -9.55 -4.25
C PHE A 98 -2.44 -10.03 -3.83
N PHE A 99 -2.35 -10.82 -2.77
CA PHE A 99 -1.07 -11.26 -2.24
C PHE A 99 -1.22 -12.48 -1.33
N THR A 100 -0.11 -13.13 -1.05
CA THR A 100 0.01 -14.17 -0.03
C THR A 100 0.33 -13.51 1.30
N LEU A 101 -0.58 -13.61 2.28
CA LEU A 101 -0.36 -13.19 3.66
C LEU A 101 0.01 -14.40 4.50
N THR A 102 1.09 -14.29 5.28
CA THR A 102 1.48 -15.33 6.23
C THR A 102 1.66 -14.73 7.62
N PHE A 103 0.94 -15.27 8.59
CA PHE A 103 1.20 -15.09 10.03
C PHE A 103 1.77 -16.40 10.60
N ASP A 104 2.99 -16.35 11.11
CA ASP A 104 3.78 -17.53 11.51
C ASP A 104 3.81 -18.63 10.44
N GLU A 105 3.06 -19.72 10.62
CA GLU A 105 2.93 -20.83 9.66
C GLU A 105 1.59 -20.81 8.88
N GLN A 106 0.68 -19.90 9.22
CA GLN A 106 -0.65 -19.80 8.64
C GLN A 106 -0.65 -18.86 7.45
N THR A 107 -1.04 -19.38 6.28
CA THR A 107 -0.98 -18.64 5.02
C THR A 107 -2.35 -18.54 4.38
N THR A 108 -2.70 -17.34 3.93
CA THR A 108 -3.96 -17.01 3.28
C THR A 108 -3.71 -16.21 1.99
N GLN A 109 -4.60 -16.36 1.01
CA GLN A 109 -4.60 -15.55 -0.22
C GLN A 109 -5.54 -14.37 -0.03
N GLU A 110 -5.00 -13.16 -0.18
CA GLU A 110 -5.74 -11.92 -0.05
C GLU A 110 -6.23 -11.40 -1.41
N PRO A 111 -7.41 -10.74 -1.48
CA PRO A 111 -8.36 -10.53 -0.40
C PRO A 111 -9.11 -11.82 0.01
N SER A 112 -9.06 -12.14 1.30
CA SER A 112 -9.77 -13.25 1.90
C SER A 112 -11.02 -12.80 2.64
N THR A 113 -11.83 -13.75 3.08
CA THR A 113 -13.00 -13.45 3.93
C THR A 113 -12.65 -13.14 5.37
N GLU A 114 -11.42 -13.44 5.80
CA GLU A 114 -10.99 -13.36 7.21
C GLU A 114 -9.99 -12.22 7.44
N PHE A 115 -9.12 -11.93 6.48
CA PHE A 115 -8.05 -10.92 6.56
C PHE A 115 -7.99 -9.96 5.37
N GLY A 116 -9.07 -9.88 4.56
CA GLY A 116 -9.15 -9.01 3.37
C GLY A 116 -9.24 -7.52 3.65
N ASP A 117 -9.02 -7.09 4.89
CA ASP A 117 -9.11 -5.71 5.34
C ASP A 117 -8.08 -4.80 4.64
N MET A 118 -6.84 -5.27 4.47
CA MET A 118 -5.73 -4.50 3.89
C MET A 118 -5.58 -4.60 2.36
N SER A 119 -6.52 -5.23 1.65
CA SER A 119 -6.43 -5.44 0.20
C SER A 119 -7.01 -4.31 -0.66
N TYR A 120 -7.74 -3.36 -0.06
CA TYR A 120 -8.52 -2.36 -0.81
C TYR A 120 -7.99 -0.97 -0.52
N PHE A 121 -7.64 -0.26 -1.58
CA PHE A 121 -7.01 1.05 -1.50
C PHE A 121 -7.83 2.11 -2.21
N TYR A 122 -7.77 3.33 -1.69
CA TYR A 122 -8.31 4.52 -2.31
C TYR A 122 -7.24 5.62 -2.31
N ARG A 123 -7.11 6.32 -3.44
CA ARG A 123 -6.24 7.48 -3.57
C ARG A 123 -7.01 8.72 -3.17
N GLU A 124 -6.58 9.34 -2.07
CA GLU A 124 -7.07 10.64 -1.63
C GLU A 124 -6.00 11.70 -1.95
N TYR A 125 -6.34 12.61 -2.86
CA TYR A 125 -5.38 13.56 -3.44
C TYR A 125 -4.22 12.84 -4.13
N ASP A 126 -3.02 12.87 -3.53
CA ASP A 126 -1.79 12.28 -4.06
C ASP A 126 -1.27 11.13 -3.18
N ASP A 127 -2.05 10.66 -2.19
CA ASP A 127 -1.65 9.58 -1.28
C ASP A 127 -2.62 8.39 -1.36
N TRP A 128 -2.07 7.18 -1.46
CA TRP A 128 -2.84 5.93 -1.32
C TRP A 128 -3.08 5.60 0.16
N LYS A 129 -4.28 5.11 0.46
CA LYS A 129 -4.67 4.62 1.81
C LYS A 129 -5.48 3.34 1.72
N ILE A 130 -5.32 2.46 2.69
CA ILE A 130 -6.19 1.30 2.87
C ILE A 130 -7.58 1.79 3.30
N CYS A 131 -8.60 1.46 2.51
CA CYS A 131 -9.96 1.96 2.72
C CYS A 131 -10.97 0.87 3.09
N GLY A 132 -10.65 -0.40 2.81
CA GLY A 132 -11.58 -1.51 2.99
C GLY A 132 -12.60 -1.64 1.85
N LYS A 133 -13.20 -2.83 1.72
CA LYS A 133 -14.02 -3.21 0.55
C LYS A 133 -15.31 -2.38 0.41
N ASN A 134 -15.87 -1.96 1.55
CA ASN A 134 -17.17 -1.30 1.61
C ASN A 134 -17.03 0.22 1.68
N PHE A 135 -15.82 0.74 1.55
CA PHE A 135 -15.57 2.16 1.46
C PHE A 135 -16.38 2.81 0.35
N THR A 136 -16.94 3.96 0.66
CA THR A 136 -17.57 4.84 -0.32
C THR A 136 -16.90 6.19 -0.24
N GLN A 137 -16.63 6.80 -1.38
CA GLN A 137 -16.08 8.15 -1.44
C GLN A 137 -16.92 9.10 -0.56
N PRO A 138 -16.28 9.89 0.32
CA PRO A 138 -16.98 10.85 1.18
C PRO A 138 -17.70 11.97 0.41
#